data_AF-A0A9W6HNN3-F1
#
_entry.id   AF-A0A9W6HNN3-F1
#
_cell.length_a   1.000
_cell.length_b   1.000
_cell.length_c   1.000
_cell.angle_alpha   90.00
_cell.angle_beta   90.00
_cell.angle_gamma   90.00
#
_symmetry.space_group_name_H-M   'P 1'
#
loop_
_entity.id
_entity.type
_entity.pdbx_description
1 polymer ?
#
loop_
_entity_poly.entity_id
_entity_poly.type
_entity_poly.pdbx_seq_one_letter_code
_entity_poly.pdbx_strand_id
1 'polypeptide(L)'
;MRRASARTPASPRPHPRGGLASSPDAAYRNKRNTYSVCVRERRPMPRSAQTIIETRDGEGLRTAIAVADGTIVALATGDVDDLLSRWRSSDTEHVRLDGVPHPAFIDTHNHLVLTSANELGVPMSARRSVTDILEGIRERAAITPAGKWIVTAADWHESLVAEGRLPWASELDAAAPDHPVLVQRRGAQRLCQHRRPAPRGHRRLHTRPRRRRHRARLPRGAPGSAAG
;
A
#
# COMPACT_ATOMS: atom_id res chain seq x y z
N MET A 1 49.76 -34.25 -48.87
CA MET A 1 48.47 -34.93 -48.58
C MET A 1 48.69 -36.02 -47.54
N ARG A 2 48.27 -35.80 -46.28
CA ARG A 2 48.13 -36.85 -45.26
C ARG A 2 46.87 -36.55 -44.44
N ARG A 3 45.94 -37.52 -44.44
CA ARG A 3 44.67 -37.50 -43.70
C ARG A 3 44.93 -37.80 -42.22
N ALA A 4 44.27 -37.08 -41.32
CA ALA A 4 44.13 -37.43 -39.92
C ALA A 4 42.66 -37.81 -39.66
N SER A 5 42.47 -38.98 -39.04
CA SER A 5 41.19 -39.64 -38.78
C SER A 5 40.51 -39.04 -37.54
N ALA A 6 39.22 -38.68 -37.67
CA ALA A 6 38.41 -38.15 -36.57
C ALA A 6 37.82 -39.31 -35.74
N ARG A 7 37.96 -39.25 -34.41
CA ARG A 7 37.32 -40.15 -33.45
C ARG A 7 35.90 -39.67 -33.13
N THR A 8 34.92 -40.55 -33.29
CA THR A 8 33.51 -40.37 -32.88
C THR A 8 33.37 -40.57 -31.35
N PRO A 9 32.61 -39.73 -30.62
CA PRO A 9 32.24 -40.02 -29.24
C PRO A 9 31.02 -40.96 -29.15
N ALA A 10 31.06 -41.83 -28.14
CA ALA A 10 30.15 -42.95 -27.91
C ALA A 10 28.74 -42.55 -27.44
N SER A 11 27.74 -43.35 -27.85
CA SER A 11 26.37 -43.30 -27.32
C SER A 11 26.29 -43.88 -25.89
N PRO A 12 25.51 -43.28 -24.96
CA PRO A 12 25.24 -43.90 -23.67
C PRO A 12 24.18 -45.01 -23.77
N ARG A 13 24.45 -46.10 -23.05
CA ARG A 13 23.65 -47.35 -22.94
C ARG A 13 22.35 -47.15 -22.13
N PRO A 14 21.32 -47.99 -22.34
CA PRO A 14 20.06 -47.89 -21.61
C PRO A 14 20.18 -48.50 -20.20
N HIS A 15 19.54 -47.87 -19.22
CA HIS A 15 19.38 -48.40 -17.86
C HIS A 15 18.00 -49.07 -17.67
N PRO A 16 17.89 -50.01 -16.71
CA PRO A 16 16.92 -51.11 -16.73
C PRO A 16 15.52 -50.69 -16.26
N ARG A 17 14.51 -51.42 -16.77
CA ARG A 17 13.13 -51.37 -16.27
C ARG A 17 13.06 -52.03 -14.89
N GLY A 18 12.80 -51.23 -13.86
CA GLY A 18 12.38 -51.69 -12.54
C GLY A 18 11.06 -51.02 -12.17
N GLY A 19 9.99 -51.81 -12.04
CA GLY A 19 8.75 -51.35 -11.44
C GLY A 19 8.83 -51.43 -9.92
N LEU A 20 8.15 -50.50 -9.23
CA LEU A 20 7.32 -50.74 -8.05
C LEU A 20 6.74 -49.42 -7.50
N ALA A 21 5.48 -49.50 -7.09
CA ALA A 21 4.77 -48.71 -6.08
C ALA A 21 4.47 -47.21 -6.34
N SER A 22 3.16 -46.94 -6.37
CA SER A 22 2.50 -45.63 -6.28
C SER A 22 2.86 -44.88 -4.99
N SER A 23 3.33 -43.64 -5.12
CA SER A 23 3.38 -42.65 -4.04
C SER A 23 2.73 -41.34 -4.51
N PRO A 24 1.80 -40.73 -3.75
CA PRO A 24 1.08 -39.53 -4.17
C PRO A 24 1.83 -38.29 -3.69
N ASP A 25 2.98 -37.97 -4.28
CA ASP A 25 3.68 -36.69 -4.01
C ASP A 25 4.71 -36.36 -5.11
N ALA A 26 4.27 -36.41 -6.37
CA ALA A 26 5.06 -35.94 -7.50
C ALA A 26 4.54 -34.57 -7.97
N ALA A 27 5.04 -33.50 -7.36
CA ALA A 27 4.85 -32.15 -7.85
C ALA A 27 5.54 -31.97 -9.21
N TYR A 28 4.76 -32.03 -10.29
CA TYR A 28 5.21 -31.71 -11.64
C TYR A 28 5.42 -30.19 -11.76
N ARG A 29 6.66 -29.77 -12.01
CA ARG A 29 7.06 -28.36 -12.10
C ARG A 29 7.28 -27.96 -13.57
N ASN A 30 6.34 -27.20 -14.15
CA ASN A 30 6.56 -26.44 -15.38
C ASN A 30 6.19 -24.96 -15.15
N LYS A 31 7.06 -24.05 -15.61
CA LYS A 31 6.97 -22.59 -15.49
C LYS A 31 5.84 -22.00 -16.36
N ARG A 32 4.59 -22.16 -15.94
CA ARG A 32 3.48 -21.25 -16.32
C ARG A 32 2.63 -21.04 -15.09
N ASN A 33 2.36 -19.78 -14.74
CA ASN A 33 1.54 -19.38 -13.59
C ASN A 33 0.29 -20.24 -13.48
N THR A 34 0.31 -21.21 -12.56
CA THR A 34 -0.85 -22.04 -12.24
C THR A 34 -1.17 -21.74 -10.79
N TYR A 35 -2.24 -20.98 -10.57
CA TYR A 35 -2.77 -20.74 -9.23
C TYR A 35 -3.51 -22.01 -8.79
N SER A 36 -3.02 -22.68 -7.75
CA SER A 36 -3.70 -23.83 -7.14
C SER A 36 -4.70 -23.29 -6.11
N VAL A 37 -6.00 -23.32 -6.42
CA VAL A 37 -7.04 -23.04 -5.42
C VAL A 37 -7.24 -24.30 -4.59
N CYS A 38 -6.85 -24.25 -3.32
CA CYS A 38 -7.07 -25.34 -2.37
C CYS A 38 -8.49 -25.21 -1.81
N VAL A 39 -9.40 -26.08 -2.24
CA VAL A 39 -10.78 -26.13 -1.71
C VAL A 39 -10.77 -26.94 -0.41
N ARG A 40 -10.94 -26.29 0.74
CA ARG A 40 -11.15 -26.97 2.03
C ARG A 40 -12.63 -26.93 2.42
N GLU A 41 -13.10 -28.10 2.85
CA GLU A 41 -14.46 -28.50 3.27
C GLU A 41 -15.55 -28.55 2.18
N ARG A 42 -16.09 -29.76 1.94
CA ARG A 42 -17.17 -30.02 0.99
C ARG A 42 -18.48 -29.47 1.54
N ARG A 43 -18.77 -28.20 1.25
CA ARG A 43 -20.17 -27.74 1.20
C ARG A 43 -20.93 -28.56 0.15
N PRO A 44 -22.24 -28.86 0.36
CA PRO A 44 -23.04 -29.47 -0.70
C PRO A 44 -22.92 -28.61 -1.95
N MET A 45 -22.58 -29.24 -3.08
CA MET A 45 -22.38 -28.52 -4.33
C MET A 45 -23.69 -27.82 -4.72
N PRO A 46 -23.63 -26.53 -5.11
CA PRO A 46 -24.82 -25.84 -5.60
C PRO A 46 -25.34 -26.53 -6.86
N ARG A 47 -26.66 -26.53 -7.03
CA ARG A 47 -27.32 -27.19 -8.17
C ARG A 47 -27.25 -26.38 -9.47
N SER A 48 -27.03 -25.06 -9.36
CA SER A 48 -26.90 -24.14 -10.48
C SER A 48 -26.01 -22.96 -10.07
N ALA A 49 -25.51 -22.21 -11.06
CA ALA A 49 -24.81 -20.96 -10.85
C ALA A 49 -25.79 -19.81 -10.60
N GLN A 50 -25.38 -18.85 -9.77
CA GLN A 50 -26.07 -17.57 -9.64
C GLN A 50 -25.70 -16.65 -10.81
N THR A 51 -24.42 -16.66 -11.19
CA THR A 51 -23.91 -15.86 -12.31
C THR A 51 -23.06 -16.73 -13.22
N ILE A 52 -23.26 -16.61 -14.53
CA ILE A 52 -22.34 -17.11 -15.55
C ILE A 52 -21.77 -15.90 -16.28
N ILE A 53 -20.45 -15.79 -16.27
CA ILE A 53 -19.70 -14.76 -16.99
C ILE A 53 -19.12 -15.40 -18.23
N GLU A 54 -19.50 -14.92 -19.41
CA GLU A 54 -18.95 -15.35 -20.70
C GLU A 54 -18.15 -14.23 -21.34
N THR A 55 -16.94 -14.55 -21.81
CA THR A 55 -16.06 -13.64 -22.54
C THR A 55 -15.61 -14.28 -23.84
N ARG A 56 -15.23 -13.44 -24.81
CA ARG A 56 -14.53 -13.85 -26.04
C ARG A 56 -13.18 -13.14 -26.10
N ASP A 57 -12.11 -13.87 -26.38
CA ASP A 57 -10.80 -13.25 -26.62
C ASP A 57 -10.63 -12.78 -28.09
N GLY A 58 -9.49 -12.17 -28.40
CA GLY A 58 -9.19 -11.66 -29.74
C GLY A 58 -9.13 -12.73 -30.84
N GLU A 59 -8.92 -13.99 -30.47
CA GLU A 59 -8.90 -15.14 -31.40
C GLU A 59 -10.29 -15.81 -31.52
N GLY A 60 -11.32 -15.24 -30.86
CA GLY A 60 -12.67 -15.75 -30.88
C GLY A 60 -12.93 -16.89 -29.90
N LEU A 61 -11.99 -17.22 -29.02
CA LEU A 61 -12.12 -18.26 -28.01
C LEU A 61 -13.12 -17.83 -26.93
N ARG A 62 -14.16 -18.63 -26.72
CA ARG A 62 -15.15 -18.40 -25.66
C ARG A 62 -14.63 -18.93 -24.34
N THR A 63 -14.73 -18.16 -23.27
CA THR A 63 -14.49 -18.63 -21.90
C THR A 63 -15.74 -18.35 -21.08
N ALA A 64 -16.16 -19.31 -20.27
CA ALA A 64 -17.28 -19.16 -19.36
C ALA A 64 -16.88 -19.52 -17.92
N ILE A 65 -17.29 -18.69 -16.97
CA ILE A 65 -17.06 -18.86 -15.53
C ILE A 65 -18.41 -18.96 -14.85
N ALA A 66 -18.66 -20.06 -14.14
CA ALA A 66 -19.84 -20.23 -13.30
C ALA A 66 -19.53 -19.87 -11.85
N VAL A 67 -20.31 -18.97 -11.27
CA VAL A 67 -20.16 -18.50 -9.89
C VAL A 67 -21.42 -18.83 -9.09
N ALA A 68 -21.24 -19.44 -7.92
CA ALA A 68 -22.29 -19.70 -6.94
C ALA A 68 -21.76 -19.42 -5.53
N ASP A 69 -22.55 -18.71 -4.72
CA ASP A 69 -22.21 -18.33 -3.35
C ASP A 69 -20.81 -17.70 -3.22
N GLY A 70 -20.48 -16.79 -4.15
CA GLY A 70 -19.18 -16.13 -4.20
C GLY A 70 -17.99 -17.02 -4.57
N THR A 71 -18.23 -18.26 -5.00
CA THR A 71 -17.22 -19.25 -5.37
C THR A 71 -17.30 -19.59 -6.86
N ILE A 72 -16.15 -19.72 -7.52
CA ILE A 72 -16.10 -20.28 -8.87
C ILE A 72 -16.33 -21.78 -8.79
N VAL A 73 -17.42 -22.27 -9.38
CA VAL A 73 -17.84 -23.69 -9.32
C VAL A 73 -17.57 -24.46 -10.62
N ALA A 74 -17.44 -23.75 -11.73
CA ALA A 74 -16.97 -24.32 -12.99
C ALA A 74 -16.30 -23.26 -13.87
N LEU A 75 -15.42 -23.73 -14.75
CA LEU A 75 -14.70 -22.95 -15.74
C LEU A 75 -14.65 -23.75 -17.05
N ALA A 76 -14.93 -23.09 -18.17
CA ALA A 76 -14.80 -23.67 -19.50
C ALA A 76 -14.08 -22.71 -20.44
N THR A 77 -13.28 -23.25 -21.36
CA THR A 77 -12.56 -22.52 -22.40
C THR A 77 -12.74 -23.27 -23.73
N GLY A 78 -13.15 -22.58 -24.78
CA GLY A 78 -13.59 -23.17 -26.05
C GLY A 78 -15.06 -23.56 -25.98
N ASP A 79 -15.31 -24.84 -25.72
CA ASP A 79 -16.68 -25.37 -25.61
C ASP A 79 -17.28 -24.99 -24.25
N VAL A 80 -18.11 -23.94 -24.26
CA VAL A 80 -18.81 -23.44 -23.07
C VAL A 80 -20.23 -24.00 -22.95
N ASP A 81 -20.72 -24.73 -23.95
CA ASP A 81 -22.11 -25.16 -24.00
C ASP A 81 -22.39 -26.28 -22.98
N ASP A 82 -21.42 -27.16 -22.71
CA ASP A 82 -21.50 -28.13 -21.59
C ASP A 82 -21.65 -27.42 -20.24
N LEU A 83 -20.86 -26.36 -19.99
CA LEU A 83 -20.97 -25.58 -18.75
C LEU A 83 -22.35 -24.92 -18.65
N LEU A 84 -22.83 -24.29 -19.72
CA LEU A 84 -24.16 -23.67 -19.76
C LEU A 84 -25.25 -24.72 -19.48
N SER A 85 -25.17 -25.91 -20.07
CA SER A 85 -26.18 -26.96 -19.89
C SER A 85 -26.27 -27.47 -18.45
N ARG A 86 -25.14 -27.50 -17.72
CA ARG A 86 -25.07 -28.02 -16.35
C ARG A 86 -25.39 -26.98 -15.30
N TRP A 87 -24.98 -25.73 -15.52
CA TRP A 87 -24.97 -24.71 -14.47
C TRP A 87 -25.99 -23.60 -14.67
N ARG A 88 -26.56 -23.43 -15.86
CA ARG A 88 -27.60 -22.42 -16.11
C ARG A 88 -28.97 -22.92 -15.66
N SER A 89 -29.70 -22.09 -14.93
CA SER A 89 -31.13 -22.24 -14.66
C SER A 89 -31.90 -21.00 -15.13
N SER A 90 -33.22 -20.96 -14.88
CA SER A 90 -34.05 -19.77 -15.09
C SER A 90 -33.61 -18.56 -14.25
N ASP A 91 -32.93 -18.83 -13.13
CA ASP A 91 -32.59 -17.81 -12.13
C ASP A 91 -31.12 -17.38 -12.25
N THR A 92 -30.37 -17.96 -13.21
CA THR A 92 -28.97 -17.61 -13.46
C THR A 92 -28.86 -16.30 -14.22
N GLU A 93 -28.12 -15.34 -13.68
CA GLU A 93 -27.69 -14.14 -14.39
C GLU A 93 -26.59 -14.51 -15.41
N HIS A 94 -26.77 -14.13 -16.68
CA HIS A 94 -25.77 -14.35 -17.72
C HIS A 94 -25.16 -13.03 -18.15
N VAL A 95 -23.90 -12.82 -17.79
CA VAL A 95 -23.12 -11.62 -18.10
C VAL A 95 -22.21 -11.93 -19.29
N ARG A 96 -22.26 -11.10 -20.34
CA ARG A 96 -21.32 -11.15 -21.45
C ARG A 96 -20.37 -9.98 -21.35
N LEU A 97 -19.06 -10.24 -21.37
CA LEU A 97 -18.02 -9.23 -21.27
C LEU A 97 -17.32 -9.05 -22.61
N ASP A 98 -17.12 -7.79 -23.00
CA ASP A 98 -16.25 -7.40 -24.10
C ASP A 98 -14.80 -7.23 -23.58
N GLY A 99 -14.26 -8.30 -22.98
CA GLY A 99 -12.93 -8.31 -22.39
C GLY A 99 -12.73 -9.44 -21.36
N VAL A 100 -11.47 -9.67 -20.98
CA VAL A 100 -11.09 -10.81 -20.14
C VAL A 100 -11.25 -10.47 -18.65
N PRO A 101 -12.07 -11.22 -17.88
CA PRO A 101 -12.13 -11.05 -16.44
C PRO A 101 -10.80 -11.49 -15.80
N HIS A 102 -10.23 -10.64 -14.96
CA HIS A 102 -8.99 -10.90 -14.23
C HIS A 102 -9.30 -11.09 -12.73
N PRO A 103 -8.53 -11.91 -11.99
CA PRO A 103 -8.59 -11.90 -10.54
C PRO A 103 -8.46 -10.48 -9.99
N ALA A 104 -9.24 -10.16 -8.95
CA ALA A 104 -9.12 -8.90 -8.25
C ALA A 104 -7.69 -8.70 -7.72
N PHE A 105 -7.21 -7.46 -7.70
CA PHE A 105 -5.91 -7.14 -7.12
C PHE A 105 -5.91 -7.39 -5.62
N ILE A 106 -4.86 -8.03 -5.11
CA ILE A 106 -4.62 -8.20 -3.68
C ILE A 106 -3.47 -7.27 -3.28
N ASP A 107 -3.80 -6.25 -2.50
CA ASP A 107 -2.83 -5.36 -1.88
C ASP A 107 -2.39 -5.96 -0.54
N THR A 108 -1.15 -6.46 -0.49
CA THR A 108 -0.61 -7.18 0.68
C THR A 108 -0.04 -6.24 1.74
N HIS A 109 0.12 -4.95 1.44
CA HIS A 109 0.62 -3.99 2.40
C HIS A 109 0.17 -2.57 2.05
N ASN A 110 -0.75 -2.04 2.85
CA ASN A 110 -1.14 -0.64 2.76
C ASN A 110 -1.32 -0.01 4.13
N HIS A 111 -1.38 1.31 4.10
CA HIS A 111 -1.75 2.13 5.25
C HIS A 111 -3.11 2.76 5.03
N LEU A 112 -4.16 1.94 4.85
CA LEU A 112 -5.50 2.42 4.48
C LEU A 112 -6.00 3.58 5.35
N VAL A 113 -5.83 3.51 6.68
CA VAL A 113 -6.21 4.59 7.61
C VAL A 113 -5.46 5.89 7.32
N LEU A 114 -4.17 5.83 7.02
CA LEU A 114 -3.37 7.01 6.68
C LEU A 114 -3.78 7.57 5.32
N THR A 115 -4.02 6.69 4.33
CA THR A 115 -4.52 7.09 3.01
C THR A 115 -5.87 7.79 3.13
N SER A 116 -6.83 7.22 3.85
CA SER A 116 -8.13 7.85 4.07
C SER A 116 -8.03 9.18 4.81
N ALA A 117 -7.18 9.27 5.85
CA ALA A 117 -6.96 10.53 6.55
C ALA A 117 -6.32 11.62 5.64
N ASN A 118 -5.48 11.19 4.70
CA ASN A 118 -4.88 12.08 3.70
C ASN A 118 -5.92 12.61 2.71
N GLU A 119 -6.80 11.74 2.20
CA GLU A 119 -7.89 12.12 1.27
C GLU A 119 -8.91 13.09 1.91
N LEU A 120 -9.17 12.95 3.21
CA LEU A 120 -10.05 13.88 3.95
C LEU A 120 -9.39 15.24 4.27
N GLY A 121 -8.06 15.31 4.14
CA GLY A 121 -7.29 16.52 4.37
C GLY A 121 -7.57 17.61 3.33
N VAL A 122 -7.01 18.79 3.54
CA VAL A 122 -6.97 19.84 2.50
C VAL A 122 -6.04 19.39 1.37
N PRO A 123 -6.50 19.24 0.12
CA PRO A 123 -5.65 18.78 -0.99
C PRO A 123 -4.52 19.78 -1.29
N MET A 124 -3.27 19.32 -1.32
CA MET A 124 -2.10 20.18 -1.57
C MET A 124 -1.32 19.81 -2.84
N SER A 125 -1.62 18.70 -3.50
CA SER A 125 -0.89 18.19 -4.67
C SER A 125 -0.78 19.17 -5.84
N ALA A 126 -1.74 20.08 -6.03
CA ALA A 126 -1.72 21.10 -7.10
C ALA A 126 -1.16 22.47 -6.66
N ARG A 127 -0.90 22.68 -5.37
CA ARG A 127 -0.44 23.97 -4.83
C ARG A 127 1.05 24.14 -5.13
N ARG A 128 1.46 25.28 -5.70
CA ARG A 128 2.84 25.55 -6.16
C ARG A 128 3.43 26.81 -5.55
N SER A 129 2.76 27.42 -4.58
CA SER A 129 3.28 28.51 -3.76
C SER A 129 2.83 28.37 -2.31
N VAL A 130 3.50 29.06 -1.39
CA VAL A 130 3.01 29.22 -0.01
C VAL A 130 1.64 29.89 -0.01
N THR A 131 1.43 30.87 -0.90
CA THR A 131 0.13 31.53 -1.06
C THR A 131 -0.98 30.53 -1.43
N ASP A 132 -0.71 29.61 -2.35
CA ASP A 132 -1.66 28.57 -2.76
C ASP A 132 -2.01 27.66 -1.58
N ILE A 133 -1.01 27.26 -0.79
CA ILE A 133 -1.22 26.42 0.41
C ILE A 133 -2.12 27.15 1.41
N LEU A 134 -1.83 28.42 1.68
CA LEU A 134 -2.62 29.25 2.59
C LEU A 134 -4.05 29.42 2.08
N GLU A 135 -4.25 29.53 0.78
CA GLU A 135 -5.58 29.62 0.18
C GLU A 135 -6.40 28.36 0.42
N GLY A 136 -5.79 27.17 0.29
CA GLY A 136 -6.49 25.92 0.58
C GLY A 136 -6.91 25.80 2.04
N ILE A 137 -6.09 26.36 2.93
CA ILE A 137 -6.40 26.45 4.36
C ILE A 137 -7.57 27.42 4.59
N ARG A 138 -7.59 28.59 3.93
CA ARG A 138 -8.71 29.56 4.01
C ARG A 138 -10.02 28.96 3.52
N GLU A 139 -9.99 28.30 2.36
CA GLU A 139 -11.15 27.60 1.77
C GLU A 139 -11.72 26.57 2.75
N ARG A 140 -10.86 25.76 3.38
CA ARG A 140 -11.30 24.79 4.39
C ARG A 140 -11.81 25.47 5.66
N ALA A 141 -11.16 26.53 6.12
CA ALA A 141 -11.58 27.27 7.31
C ALA A 141 -13.00 27.83 7.14
N ALA A 142 -13.33 28.38 5.97
CA ALA A 142 -14.63 28.98 5.69
C ALA A 142 -15.83 28.02 5.89
N ILE A 143 -15.62 26.71 5.72
CA ILE A 143 -16.66 25.69 5.85
C ILE A 143 -16.54 24.84 7.12
N THR A 144 -15.49 25.06 7.92
CA THR A 144 -15.22 24.27 9.12
C THR A 144 -15.77 25.01 10.34
N PRO A 145 -16.48 24.35 11.28
CA PRO A 145 -16.92 25.01 12.51
C PRO A 145 -15.72 25.51 13.36
N ALA A 146 -15.85 26.71 13.93
CA ALA A 146 -14.80 27.33 14.75
C ALA A 146 -14.23 26.39 15.81
N GLY A 147 -12.91 26.45 16.03
CA GLY A 147 -12.18 25.60 16.97
C GLY A 147 -11.94 24.16 16.52
N LYS A 148 -12.53 23.71 15.39
CA LYS A 148 -12.21 22.39 14.80
C LYS A 148 -10.91 22.46 14.00
N TRP A 149 -10.19 21.35 14.01
CA TRP A 149 -8.89 21.21 13.34
C TRP A 149 -9.02 21.27 11.82
N ILE A 150 -8.12 22.03 11.21
CA ILE A 150 -7.84 21.98 9.78
C ILE A 150 -6.57 21.15 9.60
N VAL A 151 -6.67 20.06 8.86
CA VAL A 151 -5.55 19.16 8.60
C VAL A 151 -5.34 19.09 7.09
N THR A 152 -4.12 19.35 6.62
CA THR A 152 -3.80 19.24 5.20
C THR A 152 -3.49 17.80 4.82
N ALA A 153 -3.70 17.46 3.55
CA ALA A 153 -3.07 16.29 2.96
C ALA A 153 -1.53 16.47 2.98
N ALA A 154 -0.83 15.35 3.06
CA ALA A 154 0.61 15.22 3.05
C ALA A 154 1.16 15.05 1.63
N ASP A 155 0.46 15.51 0.60
CA ASP A 155 0.75 15.29 -0.82
C ASP A 155 1.62 16.38 -1.46
N TRP A 156 2.27 17.24 -0.65
CA TRP A 156 3.14 18.33 -1.09
C TRP A 156 4.51 18.35 -0.37
N HIS A 157 5.43 19.18 -0.88
CA HIS A 157 6.78 19.37 -0.33
C HIS A 157 7.27 20.79 -0.67
N GLU A 158 8.08 21.42 0.20
CA GLU A 158 8.57 22.80 0.03
C GLU A 158 9.47 22.98 -1.21
N SER A 159 10.14 21.92 -1.66
CA SER A 159 10.91 21.96 -2.90
C SER A 159 10.03 22.05 -4.16
N LEU A 160 8.71 21.86 -4.03
CA LEU A 160 7.74 21.96 -5.12
C LEU A 160 7.00 23.31 -5.13
N VAL A 161 7.28 24.19 -4.16
CA VAL A 161 6.67 25.53 -4.11
C VAL A 161 7.71 26.60 -4.44
N ALA A 162 7.25 27.69 -5.07
CA ALA A 162 8.10 28.75 -5.61
C ALA A 162 9.05 29.38 -4.57
N GLU A 163 8.60 29.51 -3.33
CA GLU A 163 9.37 30.13 -2.26
C GLU A 163 10.41 29.20 -1.64
N GLY A 164 10.38 27.89 -1.94
CA GLY A 164 11.35 26.92 -1.41
C GLY A 164 11.34 26.78 0.12
N ARG A 165 10.23 27.14 0.77
CA ARG A 165 10.09 27.17 2.23
C ARG A 165 8.74 26.65 2.69
N LEU A 166 8.66 26.36 3.99
CA LEU A 166 7.39 26.10 4.66
C LEU A 166 6.63 27.42 4.93
N PRO A 167 5.29 27.39 5.02
CA PRO A 167 4.51 28.49 5.57
C PRO A 167 4.94 28.80 7.02
N TRP A 168 4.97 30.07 7.38
CA TRP A 168 5.25 30.51 8.74
C TRP A 168 4.01 30.43 9.63
N ALA A 169 4.24 30.39 10.94
CA ALA A 169 3.17 30.39 11.93
C ALA A 169 2.19 31.56 11.77
N SER A 170 2.73 32.76 11.57
CA SER A 170 1.93 33.98 11.39
C SER A 170 1.07 33.95 10.12
N GLU A 171 1.57 33.32 9.05
CA GLU A 171 0.82 33.18 7.80
C GLU A 171 -0.36 32.22 7.97
N LEU A 172 -0.15 31.12 8.70
CA LEU A 172 -1.19 30.16 9.05
C LEU A 172 -2.23 30.76 10.01
N ASP A 173 -1.78 31.52 11.01
CA ASP A 173 -2.66 32.26 11.92
C ASP A 173 -3.55 33.26 11.18
N ALA A 174 -3.02 33.94 10.15
CA ALA A 174 -3.79 34.85 9.31
C ALA A 174 -4.76 34.12 8.37
N ALA A 175 -4.41 32.92 7.90
CA ALA A 175 -5.25 32.13 7.00
C ALA A 175 -6.42 31.44 7.71
N ALA A 176 -6.28 31.06 8.98
CA ALA A 176 -7.33 30.39 9.74
C ALA A 176 -7.34 30.83 11.22
N PRO A 177 -7.76 32.08 11.50
CA PRO A 177 -7.62 32.67 12.84
C PRO A 177 -8.39 31.95 13.95
N ASP A 178 -9.49 31.28 13.60
CA ASP A 178 -10.39 30.59 14.54
C ASP A 178 -10.17 29.07 14.61
N HIS A 179 -9.13 28.55 13.94
CA HIS A 179 -8.90 27.10 13.82
C HIS A 179 -7.46 26.71 14.14
N PRO A 180 -7.25 25.60 14.88
CA PRO A 180 -5.94 24.98 14.92
C PRO A 180 -5.63 24.31 13.56
N VAL A 181 -4.40 24.48 13.07
CA VAL A 181 -3.98 24.01 11.74
C VAL A 181 -2.81 23.04 11.86
N LEU A 182 -2.93 21.89 11.20
CA LEU A 182 -1.87 20.90 11.03
C LEU A 182 -1.52 20.80 9.54
N VAL A 183 -0.33 21.27 9.18
CA VAL A 183 0.22 21.12 7.83
C VAL A 183 1.08 19.86 7.79
N GLN A 184 0.61 18.87 7.04
CA GLN A 184 1.33 17.62 6.81
C GLN A 184 2.22 17.76 5.57
N ARG A 185 3.48 17.39 5.69
CA ARG A 185 4.46 17.38 4.60
C ARG A 185 4.74 15.95 4.16
N ARG A 186 5.02 15.73 2.88
CA ARG A 186 5.58 14.44 2.41
C ARG A 186 6.81 14.06 3.25
N GLY A 187 6.89 12.79 3.67
CA GLY A 187 8.02 12.27 4.46
C GLY A 187 7.87 12.37 5.98
N ALA A 188 6.64 12.35 6.51
CA ALA A 188 6.29 12.24 7.93
C ALA A 188 6.70 13.42 8.85
N GLN A 189 7.15 14.54 8.27
CA GLN A 189 7.37 15.78 9.02
C GLN A 189 6.06 16.58 9.12
N ARG A 190 5.81 17.15 10.29
CA ARG A 190 4.55 17.84 10.61
C ARG A 190 4.86 19.25 11.09
N LEU A 191 4.21 20.25 10.51
CA LEU A 191 4.19 21.60 11.04
C LEU A 191 2.82 21.81 11.70
N CYS A 192 2.82 21.96 13.02
CA CYS A 192 1.62 22.24 13.80
C CYS A 192 1.56 23.72 14.15
N GLN A 193 0.39 24.33 13.98
CA GLN A 193 0.04 25.58 14.66
C GLN A 193 -1.09 25.31 15.64
N HIS A 194 -0.95 25.85 16.85
CA HIS A 194 -1.97 25.79 17.87
C HIS A 194 -2.09 27.13 18.58
N ARG A 195 -3.16 27.88 18.30
CA ARG A 195 -3.62 28.93 19.19
C ARG A 195 -4.74 28.36 20.05
N ARG A 196 -4.47 28.14 21.35
CA ARG A 196 -5.53 28.34 22.35
C ARG A 196 -5.64 29.84 22.57
N PRO A 197 -6.83 30.46 22.60
CA PRO A 197 -6.98 31.66 23.40
C PRO A 197 -6.64 31.25 24.84
N ALA A 198 -5.56 31.79 25.39
CA ALA A 198 -5.23 31.55 26.79
C ALA A 198 -6.40 32.06 27.65
N PRO A 199 -7.00 31.26 28.55
CA PRO A 199 -7.79 31.86 29.62
C PRO A 199 -6.86 32.81 30.39
N ARG A 200 -7.30 34.05 30.60
CA ARG A 200 -6.56 35.08 31.36
C ARG A 200 -6.16 34.47 32.72
N GLY A 201 -4.89 34.08 32.89
CA GLY A 201 -4.41 33.56 34.18
C GLY A 201 -3.18 32.66 34.19
N HIS A 202 -2.78 32.01 33.09
CA HIS A 202 -1.62 31.10 33.16
C HIS A 202 -0.29 31.78 32.79
N ARG A 203 0.59 31.91 33.79
CA ARG A 203 2.00 32.29 33.63
C ARG A 203 2.70 31.37 32.62
N ARG A 204 3.34 31.96 31.61
CA ARG A 204 4.29 31.28 30.72
C ARG A 204 5.40 30.66 31.57
N LEU A 205 5.55 29.33 31.53
CA LEU A 205 6.75 28.68 32.04
C LEU A 205 7.89 28.95 31.04
N HIS A 206 8.65 30.01 31.31
CA HIS A 206 9.96 30.18 30.70
C HIS A 206 10.88 29.07 31.23
N THR A 207 11.23 28.12 30.37
CA THR A 207 12.37 27.24 30.63
C THR A 207 13.64 28.09 30.56
N ARG A 208 14.13 28.54 31.72
CA ARG A 208 15.50 29.07 31.83
C ARG A 208 16.48 27.96 31.45
N PRO A 209 17.50 28.24 30.61
CA PRO A 209 18.52 27.24 30.32
C PRO A 209 19.28 26.89 31.61
N ARG A 210 19.38 25.60 31.92
CA ARG A 210 20.17 25.09 33.05
C ARG A 210 21.64 25.46 32.82
N ARG A 211 22.17 26.40 33.61
CA ARG A 211 23.62 26.64 33.69
C ARG A 211 24.30 25.33 34.12
N ARG A 212 25.15 24.77 33.24
CA ARG A 212 26.10 23.72 33.60
C ARG A 212 27.00 24.26 34.71
N ARG A 213 26.88 23.74 35.92
CA ARG A 213 27.89 23.96 36.98
C ARG A 213 29.11 23.12 36.60
N HIS A 214 30.18 23.79 36.14
CA HIS A 214 31.51 23.19 36.11
C HIS A 214 31.88 22.79 37.55
N ARG A 215 32.20 21.52 37.77
CA ARG A 215 32.87 21.07 39.00
C ARG A 215 34.26 21.70 39.00
N ALA A 216 34.48 22.64 39.91
CA ALA A 216 35.82 23.13 40.23
C ALA A 216 36.61 21.96 40.85
N ARG A 217 37.77 21.64 40.26
CA ARG A 217 38.79 20.78 40.87
C ARG A 217 39.34 21.52 42.09
N LEU A 218 39.42 20.82 43.22
CA LEU A 218 40.10 21.27 44.43
C LEU A 218 41.61 21.47 44.15
N PRO A 219 42.25 22.51 44.73
CA PRO A 219 43.67 22.75 44.55
C PRO A 219 44.51 21.67 45.25
N ARG A 220 45.56 21.21 44.57
CA ARG A 220 46.60 20.34 45.15
C ARG A 220 47.38 21.16 46.19
N GLY A 221 47.45 20.64 47.42
CA GLY A 221 48.29 21.20 48.48
C GLY A 221 49.77 21.13 48.12
N ALA A 222 50.49 22.20 48.47
CA ALA A 222 51.94 22.34 48.36
C ALA A 222 52.67 21.52 49.44
N PRO A 223 53.98 21.22 49.27
CA PRO A 223 54.72 20.28 50.10
C PRO A 223 55.23 20.93 51.39
N GLY A 224 55.16 20.19 52.49
CA GLY A 224 55.77 20.52 53.78
C GLY A 224 56.61 19.35 54.29
N SER A 225 57.88 19.63 54.50
CA SER A 225 58.99 18.75 54.91
C SER A 225 58.85 18.20 56.34
N ALA A 226 59.31 16.96 56.57
CA ALA A 226 60.20 16.60 57.69
C ALA A 226 60.67 15.12 57.64
N ALA A 227 62.00 14.97 57.59
CA ALA A 227 62.87 14.02 58.31
C ALA A 227 62.60 12.49 58.28
N GLY A 228 63.64 11.77 57.84
CA GLY A 228 63.83 10.31 57.91
C GLY A 228 64.94 9.87 56.97
#